data_AF-A0A7X0D4Y0-F1
#
_entry.id   AF-A0A7X0D4Y0-F1
#
_cell.length_a   1.000
_cell.length_b   1.000
_cell.length_c   1.000
_cell.angle_alpha   90.00
_cell.angle_beta   90.00
_cell.angle_gamma   90.00
#
_symmetry.space_group_name_H-M   'P 1'
#
loop_
_entity.id
_entity.type
_entity.pdbx_description
1 polymer ?
#
loop_
_entity_poly.entity_id
_entity_poly.type
_entity_poly.pdbx_seq_one_letter_code
_entity_poly.pdbx_strand_id
1 'polypeptide(L)' 'MTDGSLRTEQALRVRTDAHNLYLEDRAAGDWRPVLGVRLDQVDTIQRRFTENDGRWVWLTESLPAPAGVLGWH' A
#
# COMPACT_ATOMS: atom_id res chain seq x y z
N MET A 1 -25.55 -15.42 -3.27
CA MET A 1 -25.62 -15.53 -4.74
C MET A 1 -24.92 -14.30 -5.30
N THR A 2 -23.71 -14.48 -5.81
CA THR A 2 -23.08 -13.51 -6.73
C THR A 2 -23.68 -13.74 -8.11
N ASP A 3 -23.95 -12.69 -8.85
CA ASP A 3 -24.63 -12.67 -10.16
C ASP A 3 -23.87 -13.35 -11.31
N GLY A 4 -22.81 -14.09 -11.01
CA GLY A 4 -21.95 -14.72 -12.01
C GLY A 4 -21.19 -13.72 -12.90
N SER A 5 -21.20 -12.43 -12.57
CA SER A 5 -20.44 -11.44 -13.31
C SER A 5 -18.93 -11.63 -13.04
N LEU A 6 -18.18 -11.89 -14.11
CA LEU A 6 -16.74 -11.94 -14.06
C LEU A 6 -16.22 -10.50 -14.00
N ARG A 7 -15.93 -10.01 -12.78
CA ARG A 7 -15.25 -8.73 -12.61
C ARG A 7 -13.76 -8.97 -12.79
N THR A 8 -13.24 -8.56 -13.93
CA THR A 8 -11.79 -8.38 -14.08
C THR A 8 -11.42 -7.14 -13.28
N GLU A 9 -11.04 -7.33 -12.02
CA GLU A 9 -10.36 -6.29 -11.25
C GLU A 9 -9.05 -5.99 -11.98
N GLN A 10 -9.01 -4.88 -12.72
CA GLN A 10 -7.80 -4.45 -13.40
C GLN A 10 -6.72 -4.17 -12.34
N ALA A 11 -5.46 -4.32 -12.74
CA ALA A 11 -4.30 -4.28 -11.86
C ALA A 11 -4.45 -3.23 -10.76
N LEU A 12 -4.36 -3.66 -9.50
CA LEU A 12 -4.22 -2.78 -8.35
C LEU A 12 -2.75 -2.48 -8.12
N ARG A 13 -2.44 -1.25 -7.73
CA ARG A 13 -1.10 -0.90 -7.22
C ARG A 13 -1.19 -0.10 -5.93
N VAL A 14 -0.17 -0.26 -5.11
CA VAL A 14 0.07 0.63 -3.97
C VAL A 14 1.12 1.66 -4.38
N ARG A 15 0.84 2.93 -4.14
CA ARG A 15 1.76 4.04 -4.34
C ARG A 15 1.81 4.89 -3.07
N THR A 16 2.98 5.40 -2.71
CA THR A 16 3.13 6.37 -1.63
C THR A 16 3.67 7.69 -2.16
N ASP A 17 3.31 8.79 -1.51
CA ASP A 17 4.03 10.06 -1.61
C ASP A 17 4.50 10.50 -0.21
N ALA A 18 4.94 11.75 -0.06
CA ALA A 18 5.44 12.26 1.22
C ALA A 18 4.40 12.25 2.36
N HIS A 19 3.10 12.17 2.05
CA HIS A 19 2.02 12.36 3.01
C HIS A 19 0.96 11.27 2.97
N ASN A 20 0.84 10.51 1.88
CA ASN A 20 -0.27 9.60 1.67
C ASN A 20 0.16 8.25 1.10
N LEU A 21 -0.58 7.22 1.48
CA LEU A 21 -0.63 5.93 0.82
C LEU A 21 -1.89 5.88 -0.04
N TYR A 22 -1.73 5.45 -1.29
CA TYR A 22 -2.82 5.26 -2.23
C TYR A 22 -2.90 3.80 -2.65
N LEU A 23 -4.11 3.26 -2.61
CA LEU A 23 -4.46 2.11 -3.43
C LEU A 23 -5.07 2.67 -4.71
N GLU A 24 -4.47 2.32 -5.84
CA GLU A 24 -4.92 2.80 -7.15
C GLU A 24 -5.39 1.61 -7.99
N ASP A 25 -6.52 1.79 -8.67
CA ASP A 25 -6.98 0.89 -9.72
C ASP A 25 -6.51 1.41 -11.08
N ARG A 26 -6.27 0.50 -12.01
CA ARG A 26 -6.07 0.88 -13.41
C ARG A 26 -7.43 0.88 -14.09
N ALA A 27 -7.87 2.03 -14.59
CA ALA A 27 -9.14 2.18 -15.29
C ALA A 27 -8.93 3.01 -16.56
N ALA A 28 -9.38 2.48 -17.69
CA ALA A 28 -9.26 3.13 -19.00
C ALA A 28 -7.82 3.57 -19.39
N GLY A 29 -6.81 2.84 -18.91
CA GLY A 29 -5.40 3.14 -19.19
C GLY A 29 -4.71 4.02 -18.15
N ASP A 30 -5.49 4.72 -17.32
CA ASP A 30 -4.99 5.59 -16.25
C ASP A 30 -5.04 4.92 -14.89
N TRP A 31 -4.22 5.42 -13.96
CA TRP A 31 -4.26 5.02 -12.56
C TRP A 31 -5.09 6.02 -11.76
N ARG A 32 -6.05 5.53 -10.97
CA ARG A 32 -6.92 6.37 -10.16
C ARG A 32 -6.93 5.89 -8.71
N PRO A 33 -6.84 6.78 -7.72
CA PRO A 33 -6.92 6.38 -6.33
C PRO A 33 -8.34 5.92 -6.00
N VAL A 34 -8.46 4.68 -5.54
CA VAL A 34 -9.71 4.13 -4.97
C VAL A 34 -9.73 4.22 -3.45
N LEU A 35 -8.54 4.33 -2.84
CA LEU A 35 -8.35 4.66 -1.43
C LEU A 35 -7.14 5.58 -1.29
N GLY A 36 -7.27 6.61 -0.47
CA GLY A 36 -6.17 7.45 -0.01
C GLY A 36 -6.21 7.52 1.52
N VAL A 37 -5.08 7.23 2.16
CA VAL A 37 -4.92 7.33 3.61
C VAL A 37 -3.70 8.18 3.90
N ARG A 38 -3.82 9.13 4.82
CA ARG A 38 -2.65 9.90 5.26
C ARG A 38 -1.70 8.98 6.01
N LEU A 39 -0.40 9.10 5.76
CA LEU A 39 0.62 8.27 6.42
C LEU A 39 0.64 8.45 7.94
N ASP A 40 0.23 9.60 8.47
CA ASP A 40 0.10 9.83 9.91
C ASP A 40 -1.14 9.19 10.55
N GLN A 41 -2.02 8.60 9.72
CA GLN A 41 -3.15 7.77 10.15
C GLN A 41 -2.86 6.28 9.95
N VAL A 42 -1.65 5.93 9.48
CA VAL A 42 -1.21 4.55 9.31
C VAL A 42 -0.37 4.16 10.51
N ASP A 43 -0.92 3.32 11.40
CA ASP A 43 -0.19 2.88 12.59
C ASP A 43 0.83 1.78 12.28
N THR A 44 0.51 0.93 11.30
CA THR A 44 1.30 -0.26 10.96
C THR A 44 1.32 -0.52 9.47
N ILE A 45 2.40 -1.11 8.99
CA ILE A 45 2.55 -1.61 7.63
C ILE A 45 2.86 -3.11 7.64
N GLN A 46 2.47 -3.80 6.58
CA GLN A 46 2.85 -5.19 6.35
C GLN A 46 3.87 -5.26 5.22
N ARG A 47 5.07 -5.77 5.52
CA ARG A 47 6.14 -5.96 4.55
C ARG A 47 6.28 -7.44 4.22
N ARG A 48 6.28 -7.75 2.92
CA ARG A 48 6.52 -9.11 2.44
C ARG A 48 8.02 -9.38 2.42
N PHE A 49 8.40 -10.52 2.98
CA PHE A 49 9.74 -11.06 2.93
C PHE A 49 9.75 -12.44 2.29
N THR A 50 10.85 -12.75 1.62
CA THR A 50 11.15 -14.10 1.15
C THR A 50 12.13 -14.72 2.14
N GLU A 51 11.73 -15.80 2.78
CA GLU A 51 12.61 -16.61 3.63
C GLU A 51 13.63 -17.37 2.76
N ASN A 52 14.72 -17.84 3.37
CA ASN A 52 15.80 -18.52 2.66
C ASN A 52 15.35 -19.80 1.93
N ASP A 53 14.21 -20.38 2.34
CA ASP A 53 13.57 -21.54 1.72
C ASP A 53 12.59 -21.17 0.58
N GLY A 54 12.49 -19.89 0.23
CA GLY A 54 11.61 -19.37 -0.82
C GLY A 54 10.17 -19.11 -0.38
N ARG A 55 9.81 -19.40 0.87
CA ARG A 55 8.48 -19.10 1.40
C ARG A 55 8.30 -17.59 1.60
N TRP A 56 7.06 -17.12 1.49
CA TRP A 56 6.72 -15.73 1.80
C TRP A 56 6.16 -15.62 3.19
N VAL A 57 6.65 -14.63 3.93
CA VAL A 57 6.11 -14.24 5.23
C VAL A 57 5.78 -12.75 5.22
N TRP A 58 4.79 -12.38 6.00
CA TRP A 58 4.39 -10.99 6.22
C TRP A 58 4.85 -10.57 7.60
N LEU A 59 5.69 -9.54 7.66
CA LEU A 59 6.07 -8.90 8.91
C LEU A 59 5.21 -7.65 9.10
N THR A 60 4.56 -7.54 10.25
CA THR A 60 3.82 -6.33 10.63
C THR A 60 4.76 -5.43 11.43
N GLU A 61 4.95 -4.19 10.98
CA GLU A 61 5.85 -3.22 11.58
C GLU A 61 5.07 -1.95 11.89
N SER A 62 5.24 -1.38 13.08
CA SER A 62 4.74 -0.03 13.36
C SER A 62 5.51 0.99 12.54
N LEU A 63 4.82 1.96 11.96
CA LEU A 63 5.54 3.06 11.34
C LEU A 63 6.27 3.86 12.43
N PRO A 64 7.54 4.24 12.23
CA PRO A 64 8.20 5.14 13.15
C PRO A 64 7.35 6.42 13.24
N ALA A 65 7.14 6.91 14.46
CA ALA A 65 6.50 8.21 14.65
C ALA A 65 7.17 9.23 13.73
N PRO A 66 6.43 10.15 13.10
CA PRO A 66 7.00 11.11 12.15
C PRO A 66 8.23 11.75 12.80
N ALA A 67 9.41 11.42 12.26
CA ALA A 67 10.64 12.02 12.72
C ALA A 67 10.50 13.51 12.40
N GLY A 68 10.26 14.33 13.42
CA GLY A 68 10.38 15.77 13.29
C GLY A 68 11.70 16.04 12.59
N VAL A 69 11.64 16.74 11.45
CA VAL A 69 12.75 16.95 10.52
C VAL A 69 14.01 17.31 11.31
N LEU A 70 14.88 16.32 11.54
CA LEU A 70 16.23 16.58 11.98
C LEU A 70 16.95 17.02 10.71
N GLY A 71 17.00 18.34 10.53
CA GLY A 71 17.74 18.99 9.47
C GLY A 71 19.16 18.42 9.41
N TRP A 72 19.54 17.96 8.23
CA TRP A 72 20.93 17.65 7.93
C TRP A 72 21.68 18.99 7.94
N HIS A 73 22.55 19.16 8.93
CA HIS A 73 23.57 20.22 8.96
C HIS A 73 24.81 19.78 8.18
#